data_AF-A0A7W2GGY2-F1
#
_entry.id   AF-A0A7W2GGY2-F1
#
_cell.length_a   1.000
_cell.length_b   1.000
_cell.length_c   1.000
_cell.angle_alpha   90.00
_cell.angle_beta   90.00
_cell.angle_gamma   90.00
#
_symmetry.space_group_name_H-M   'P 1'
#
loop_
_entity.id
_entity.type
_entity.pdbx_description
1 polymer ?
#
loop_
_entity_poly.entity_id
_entity_poly.type
_entity_poly.pdbx_seq_one_letter_code
_entity_poly.pdbx_strand_id
1 'polypeptide(L)'
;AAGSYFIENKTAEFVAEATAILNEVRALGGLVEALKKGWVQDRIDSEVNAAIPNEVLGVNLYPLDGEELPEGMKASKRVNRAAHQERHKDKEIEPLRTVRWAAELETERHNSK
;
A
#
# COMPACT_ATOMS: atom_id res chain seq x y z
N ALA A 1 11.35 -22.78 -12.93
CA ALA A 1 11.37 -21.41 -13.48
C ALA A 1 12.75 -21.02 -14.02
N ALA A 2 13.84 -21.60 -13.51
CA ALA A 2 15.18 -21.41 -14.08
C ALA A 2 15.23 -21.79 -15.57
N GLY A 3 15.83 -20.92 -16.40
CA GLY A 3 15.97 -21.12 -17.85
C GLY A 3 14.89 -20.46 -18.72
N SER A 4 13.89 -19.79 -18.14
CA SER A 4 13.00 -18.90 -18.90
C SER A 4 13.65 -17.53 -19.02
N TYR A 5 14.04 -17.10 -20.24
CA TYR A 5 14.66 -15.78 -20.47
C TYR A 5 13.87 -14.63 -19.85
N PHE A 6 12.53 -14.69 -19.87
CA PHE A 6 11.68 -13.68 -19.23
C PHE A 6 11.84 -13.67 -17.71
N ILE A 7 11.81 -14.84 -17.07
CA ILE A 7 11.91 -14.94 -15.61
C ILE A 7 13.33 -14.57 -15.14
N GLU A 8 14.37 -15.00 -15.86
CA GLU A 8 15.76 -14.65 -15.52
C GLU A 8 15.98 -13.14 -15.62
N ASN A 9 15.52 -12.50 -16.70
CA ASN A 9 15.63 -11.05 -16.86
C ASN A 9 14.86 -10.31 -15.76
N LYS A 10 13.62 -10.72 -15.48
CA LYS A 10 12.82 -10.11 -14.39
C LYS A 10 13.44 -10.32 -13.02
N THR A 11 14.05 -11.47 -12.79
CA THR A 11 14.78 -11.75 -11.54
C THR A 11 15.97 -10.82 -11.40
N ALA A 12 16.76 -10.63 -12.47
CA ALA A 12 17.89 -9.71 -12.47
C ALA A 12 17.46 -8.25 -12.25
N GLU A 13 16.38 -7.80 -12.89
CA GLU A 13 15.79 -6.46 -12.69
C GLU A 13 15.39 -6.24 -11.22
N PHE A 14 14.66 -7.17 -10.61
CA PHE A 14 14.27 -7.06 -9.21
C PHE A 14 15.48 -7.05 -8.26
N VAL A 15 16.51 -7.87 -8.52
CA VAL A 15 17.74 -7.86 -7.71
C VAL A 15 18.44 -6.51 -7.82
N ALA A 16 18.53 -5.93 -9.02
CA ALA A 16 19.17 -4.64 -9.22
C ALA A 16 18.42 -3.52 -8.48
N GLU A 17 17.11 -3.44 -8.63
CA GLU A 17 16.27 -2.42 -7.96
C GLU A 17 16.28 -2.58 -6.43
N ALA A 18 16.11 -3.80 -5.93
CA ALA A 18 16.17 -4.07 -4.49
C ALA A 18 17.54 -3.73 -3.89
N THR A 19 18.62 -3.98 -4.63
CA THR A 19 19.98 -3.62 -4.21
C THR A 19 20.18 -2.10 -4.16
N ALA A 20 19.63 -1.37 -5.13
CA ALA A 20 19.66 0.09 -5.14
C ALA A 20 18.93 0.67 -3.91
N ILE A 21 17.71 0.20 -3.65
CA ILE A 21 16.92 0.59 -2.47
C ILE A 21 17.67 0.26 -1.18
N LEU A 22 18.30 -0.91 -1.09
CA LEU A 22 19.09 -1.30 0.07
C LEU A 22 20.28 -0.35 0.32
N ASN A 23 20.92 0.12 -0.74
CA ASN A 23 22.02 1.08 -0.63
C ASN A 23 21.52 2.47 -0.19
N GLU A 24 20.35 2.92 -0.66
CA GLU A 24 19.70 4.14 -0.16
C GLU A 24 19.41 4.03 1.34
N VAL A 25 18.84 2.91 1.79
CA VAL A 25 18.57 2.65 3.21
C VAL A 25 19.86 2.65 4.04
N ARG A 26 20.94 2.06 3.53
CA ARG A 26 22.26 2.11 4.21
C ARG A 26 22.79 3.53 4.32
N ALA A 27 22.68 4.33 3.27
CA ALA A 27 23.09 5.73 3.28
C ALA A 27 22.28 6.58 4.28
N LEU A 28 21.03 6.19 4.57
CA LEU A 28 20.19 6.84 5.58
C LEU A 28 20.56 6.49 7.03
N GLY A 29 21.49 5.56 7.25
CA GLY A 29 21.84 5.04 8.59
C GLY A 29 21.23 3.68 8.91
N GLY A 30 20.69 2.98 7.91
CA GLY A 30 20.03 1.69 8.07
C GLY A 30 18.51 1.80 8.19
N LEU A 31 17.84 0.64 8.23
CA LEU A 31 16.38 0.54 8.16
C LEU A 31 15.67 1.26 9.33
N VAL A 32 16.21 1.14 10.55
CA VAL A 32 15.64 1.79 11.74
C VAL A 32 15.67 3.31 11.59
N GLU A 33 16.79 3.87 11.12
CA GLU A 33 16.90 5.32 10.87
C GLU A 33 16.02 5.77 9.70
N ALA A 34 15.91 4.96 8.63
CA ALA A 34 15.00 5.25 7.53
C ALA A 34 13.53 5.28 8.00
N LEU A 35 13.13 4.39 8.92
CA LEU A 35 11.80 4.37 9.54
C LEU A 35 11.57 5.58 10.45
N LYS A 36 12.55 5.96 11.28
CA LYS A 36 12.47 7.15 12.14
C LYS A 36 12.32 8.44 11.35
N LYS A 37 13.00 8.53 10.21
CA LYS A 37 12.95 9.67 9.29
C LYS A 37 11.68 9.71 8.43
N GLY A 38 10.79 8.72 8.54
CA GLY A 38 9.58 8.64 7.72
C GLY A 38 9.81 8.16 6.28
N TRP A 39 11.05 7.87 5.89
CA TRP A 39 11.42 7.59 4.49
C TRP A 39 10.70 6.36 3.93
N VAL A 40 10.60 5.29 4.74
CA VAL A 40 9.89 4.06 4.33
C VAL A 40 8.40 4.32 4.19
N GLN A 41 7.83 5.03 5.16
CA GLN A 41 6.42 5.36 5.22
C GLN A 41 5.99 6.23 4.03
N ASP A 42 6.79 7.25 3.69
CA ASP A 42 6.53 8.16 2.59
C ASP A 42 6.66 7.47 1.23
N ARG A 43 7.66 6.59 1.07
CA ARG A 43 7.81 5.82 -0.17
C ARG A 43 6.62 4.88 -0.41
N ILE A 44 6.19 4.14 0.62
CA ILE A 44 5.00 3.29 0.53
C ILE A 44 3.76 4.12 0.18
N ASP A 45 3.57 5.28 0.81
CA ASP A 45 2.43 6.15 0.53
C ASP A 45 2.42 6.64 -0.93
N SER A 46 3.58 7.04 -1.46
CA SER A 46 3.74 7.44 -2.86
C SER A 46 3.39 6.30 -3.82
N GLU A 47 3.90 5.09 -3.58
CA GLU A 47 3.62 3.92 -4.42
C GLU A 47 2.11 3.58 -4.39
N VAL A 48 1.49 3.64 -3.21
CA VAL A 48 0.06 3.41 -3.05
C VAL A 48 -0.76 4.42 -3.83
N ASN A 49 -0.41 5.71 -3.77
CA ASN A 49 -1.14 6.76 -4.48
C ASN A 49 -0.95 6.67 -5.99
N ALA A 50 0.19 6.18 -6.46
CA ALA A 50 0.47 5.98 -7.88
C ALA A 50 -0.19 4.71 -8.44
N ALA A 51 -0.29 3.64 -7.64
CA ALA A 51 -0.72 2.33 -8.11
C ALA A 51 -2.19 1.99 -7.81
N ILE A 52 -2.90 2.81 -7.02
CA ILE A 52 -4.29 2.49 -6.69
C ILE A 52 -5.16 2.42 -7.96
N PRO A 53 -5.91 1.32 -8.16
CA PRO A 53 -6.79 1.19 -9.31
C PRO A 53 -8.06 2.02 -9.13
N ASN A 54 -8.55 2.59 -10.24
CA ASN A 54 -9.88 3.19 -10.31
C ASN A 54 -10.99 2.14 -10.43
N GLU A 55 -10.66 0.93 -10.89
CA GLU A 55 -11.60 -0.16 -11.12
C GLU A 55 -11.15 -1.41 -10.37
N VAL A 56 -12.05 -1.97 -9.57
CA VAL A 56 -11.86 -3.20 -8.81
C VAL A 56 -13.02 -4.13 -9.12
N LEU A 57 -12.67 -5.29 -9.67
CA LEU A 57 -13.63 -6.35 -10.04
C LEU A 57 -14.43 -6.79 -8.80
N GLY A 58 -15.75 -6.90 -8.97
CA GLY A 58 -16.68 -7.26 -7.90
C GLY A 58 -16.99 -6.11 -6.93
N VAL A 59 -16.36 -4.95 -7.07
CA VAL A 59 -16.62 -3.77 -6.24
C VAL A 59 -17.35 -2.70 -7.05
N ASN A 60 -16.65 -2.01 -7.95
CA ASN A 60 -17.25 -1.03 -8.86
C ASN A 60 -17.25 -1.50 -10.31
N LEU A 61 -16.43 -2.50 -10.64
CA LEU A 61 -16.42 -3.14 -11.95
C LEU A 61 -17.14 -4.49 -11.86
N TYR A 62 -18.29 -4.61 -12.53
CA TYR A 62 -19.17 -5.79 -12.50
C TYR A 62 -19.55 -6.27 -11.08
N PRO A 63 -20.15 -5.41 -10.23
CA PRO A 63 -20.64 -5.82 -8.92
C PRO A 63 -21.84 -6.78 -9.03
N LEU A 64 -22.03 -7.60 -8.00
CA LEU A 64 -23.26 -8.37 -7.84
C LEU A 64 -24.32 -7.55 -7.10
N ASP A 65 -25.48 -7.32 -7.71
CA ASP A 65 -26.57 -6.59 -7.07
C ASP A 65 -27.09 -7.33 -5.83
N GLY A 66 -27.34 -6.58 -4.76
CA GLY A 66 -27.79 -7.13 -3.47
C GLY A 66 -26.72 -7.85 -2.64
N GLU A 67 -25.46 -7.91 -3.11
CA GLU A 67 -24.35 -8.40 -2.29
C GLU A 67 -24.07 -7.40 -1.14
N GLU A 68 -24.13 -7.89 0.09
CA GLU A 68 -23.83 -7.14 1.30
C GLU A 68 -22.48 -7.54 1.90
N LEU A 69 -21.91 -6.65 2.71
CA LEU A 69 -20.74 -7.00 3.50
C LEU A 69 -21.07 -8.14 4.48
N PRO A 70 -20.12 -9.07 4.72
CA PRO A 70 -20.29 -10.11 5.73
C PRO A 70 -20.65 -9.55 7.10
N GLU A 71 -21.39 -10.32 7.90
CA GLU A 71 -21.76 -9.92 9.25
C GLU A 71 -20.53 -9.54 10.09
N GLY A 72 -20.59 -8.38 10.73
CA GLY A 72 -19.48 -7.83 11.53
C GLY A 72 -18.44 -7.03 10.75
N MET A 73 -18.46 -7.04 9.41
CA MET A 73 -17.65 -6.13 8.61
C MET A 73 -18.33 -4.78 8.41
N LYS A 74 -17.51 -3.72 8.39
CA LYS A 74 -17.96 -2.35 8.09
C LYS A 74 -17.07 -1.76 7.02
N ALA A 75 -17.70 -1.13 6.03
CA ALA A 75 -16.97 -0.30 5.09
C ALA A 75 -16.26 0.83 5.87
N SER A 76 -15.00 1.08 5.56
CA SER A 76 -14.21 2.14 6.17
C SER A 76 -13.34 2.77 5.12
N LYS A 77 -13.29 4.11 5.14
CA LYS A 77 -12.34 4.87 4.33
C LYS A 77 -10.92 4.59 4.80
N ARG A 78 -9.97 4.72 3.86
CA ARG A 78 -8.55 4.70 4.20
C ARG A 78 -8.21 5.96 4.99
N VAL A 79 -7.36 5.79 5.99
CA VAL A 79 -6.75 6.93 6.69
C VAL A 79 -5.68 7.51 5.75
N ASN A 80 -5.72 8.82 5.50
CA ASN A 80 -4.69 9.48 4.71
C ASN A 80 -3.38 9.65 5.51
N ARG A 81 -2.27 9.91 4.81
CA ARG A 81 -0.94 10.07 5.40
C ARG A 81 -0.92 11.04 6.58
N ALA A 82 -1.45 12.26 6.40
CA ALA A 82 -1.42 13.32 7.42
C ALA A 82 -2.19 12.92 8.69
N ALA A 83 -3.38 12.34 8.54
CA ALA A 83 -4.17 11.86 9.68
C ALA A 83 -3.48 10.68 10.39
N HIS A 84 -2.75 9.84 9.67
CA HIS A 84 -1.98 8.74 10.25
C HIS A 84 -0.75 9.25 11.04
N GLN A 85 -0.05 10.24 10.52
CA GLN A 85 1.07 10.91 11.22
C GLN A 85 0.58 11.55 12.52
N GLU A 86 -0.52 12.29 12.49
CA GLU A 86 -1.06 12.95 13.67
C GLU A 86 -1.44 11.94 14.77
N ARG A 87 -2.03 10.79 14.40
CA ARG A 87 -2.37 9.71 15.35
C ARG A 87 -1.14 9.07 16.00
N HIS A 88 0.04 9.25 15.43
CA HIS A 88 1.27 8.58 15.84
C HIS A 88 2.42 9.55 16.10
N LYS A 89 2.14 10.85 16.24
CA LYS A 89 3.15 11.90 16.47
C LYS A 89 4.00 11.67 17.73
N ASP A 90 3.43 11.02 18.73
CA ASP A 90 4.10 10.74 20.01
C ASP A 90 4.95 9.45 19.96
N LYS A 91 4.98 8.75 18.83
CA LYS A 91 5.77 7.53 18.64
C LYS A 91 7.11 7.86 18.01
N GLU A 92 8.18 7.24 18.53
CA GLU A 92 9.53 7.36 17.97
C GLU A 92 9.61 6.87 16.52
N ILE A 93 8.86 5.81 16.19
CA ILE A 93 8.70 5.31 14.83
C ILE A 93 7.21 5.27 14.52
N GLU A 94 6.85 5.92 13.43
CA GLU A 94 5.50 5.84 12.90
C GLU A 94 5.23 4.42 12.37
N PRO A 95 4.19 3.73 12.87
CA PRO A 95 3.79 2.41 12.37
C PRO A 95 3.38 2.45 10.90
N LEU A 96 3.64 1.36 10.18
CA LEU A 96 3.17 1.21 8.81
C LEU A 96 1.64 1.22 8.74
N ARG A 97 1.11 1.86 7.71
CA ARG A 97 -0.32 1.91 7.42
C ARG A 97 -0.74 0.69 6.61
N THR A 98 -1.74 -0.04 7.07
CA THR A 98 -2.39 -1.06 6.24
C THR A 98 -3.20 -0.36 5.15
N VAL A 99 -2.97 -0.75 3.90
CA VAL A 99 -3.70 -0.20 2.74
C VAL A 99 -4.47 -1.33 2.08
N ARG A 100 -5.77 -1.08 1.87
CA ARG A 100 -6.65 -1.94 1.11
C ARG A 100 -7.22 -1.09 -0.03
N TRP A 101 -6.81 -1.38 -1.26
CA TRP A 101 -7.07 -0.52 -2.42
C TRP A 101 -8.56 -0.32 -2.71
N ALA A 102 -9.38 -1.35 -2.47
CA ALA A 102 -10.83 -1.28 -2.69
C ALA A 102 -11.60 -0.51 -1.61
N ALA A 103 -10.99 -0.13 -0.49
CA ALA A 103 -11.72 0.34 0.69
C ALA A 103 -12.56 1.60 0.45
N GLU A 104 -12.09 2.53 -0.38
CA GLU A 104 -12.85 3.73 -0.75
C GLU A 104 -14.04 3.37 -1.65
N LEU A 105 -13.80 2.58 -2.70
CA LEU A 105 -14.84 2.13 -3.63
C LEU A 105 -15.92 1.29 -2.94
N GLU A 106 -15.54 0.43 -2.00
CA GLU A 106 -16.49 -0.33 -1.17
C GLU A 106 -17.34 0.60 -0.30
N THR A 107 -16.73 1.64 0.28
CA THR A 107 -17.44 2.62 1.11
C THR A 107 -18.41 3.45 0.26
N GLU A 108 -18.00 3.84 -0.94
CA GLU A 108 -18.85 4.55 -1.91
C GLU A 108 -20.03 3.68 -2.36
N ARG A 109 -19.79 2.42 -2.73
CA ARG A 109 -20.84 1.46 -3.08
C ARG A 109 -21.82 1.28 -1.93
N HIS A 110 -21.32 1.07 -0.71
CA HIS A 110 -22.17 0.85 0.46
C HIS A 110 -23.02 2.08 0.81
N ASN A 111 -22.49 3.29 0.63
CA ASN A 111 -23.23 4.54 0.90
C ASN A 111 -24.18 4.95 -0.23
N SER A 112 -24.05 4.34 -1.42
CA SER A 112 -24.90 4.63 -2.59
C SER A 112 -26.14 3.73 -2.67
N LYS A 113 -26.24 2.72 -1.79
CA LYS A 113 -27.44 1.91 -1.57
C LYS A 113 -28.39 2.62 -0.62
#